data_AF-A0A3D5X379-F1
#
_entry.id   AF-A0A3D5X379-F1
#
_cell.length_a   1.000
_cell.length_b   1.000
_cell.length_c   1.000
_cell.angle_alpha   90.00
_cell.angle_beta   90.00
_cell.angle_gamma   90.00
#
_symmetry.space_group_name_H-M   'P 1'
#
loop_
_entity.id
_entity.type
_entity.pdbx_description
1 polymer ?
#
loop_
_entity_poly.entity_id
_entity_poly.type
_entity_poly.pdbx_seq_one_letter_code
_entity_poly.pdbx_strand_id
1 'polypeptide(L)'
;MIENQRVKVVNIEEEMKTAYIDYSMSVIVSRALPDVRDGLKPVHRRVLYGMLGLSLFPGKPFKKSARIVGEVLGKYHPHGDTSVYDAMVRM
;
A
#
# COMPACT_ATOMS: atom_id res chain seq x y z
N MET A 1 26.39 1.95 -39.23
CA MET A 1 25.01 2.14 -38.77
C MET A 1 24.92 1.54 -37.38
N ILE A 2 24.62 2.36 -36.36
CA ILE A 2 24.57 1.90 -34.97
C ILE A 2 23.24 1.17 -34.83
N GLU A 3 23.29 -0.17 -34.85
CA GLU A 3 22.14 -1.01 -34.52
C GLU A 3 21.66 -0.62 -33.11
N ASN A 4 20.36 -0.41 -32.97
CA ASN A 4 19.64 -0.20 -31.71
C ASN A 4 19.75 -1.44 -30.80
N GLN A 5 20.95 -1.76 -30.30
CA GLN A 5 21.29 -2.96 -29.51
C GLN A 5 20.64 -3.02 -28.10
N ARG A 6 19.64 -2.19 -27.81
CA ARG A 6 18.94 -2.17 -26.51
C ARG A 6 17.43 -2.40 -26.61
N VAL A 7 16.89 -2.69 -27.80
CA VAL A 7 15.46 -2.99 -27.94
C VAL A 7 15.24 -4.49 -27.81
N LYS A 8 14.66 -4.93 -26.69
CA LYS A 8 14.13 -6.29 -26.55
C LYS A 8 12.74 -6.34 -27.20
N VAL A 9 12.58 -7.18 -28.20
CA VAL A 9 11.26 -7.51 -28.75
C VAL A 9 10.58 -8.46 -27.76
N VAL A 10 9.36 -8.13 -27.34
CA VAL A 10 8.57 -8.93 -26.39
C VAL A 10 7.29 -9.39 -27.07
N ASN A 11 6.90 -10.64 -26.85
CA ASN A 11 5.62 -11.15 -27.33
C ASN A 11 4.47 -10.54 -26.51
N ILE A 12 3.53 -9.90 -27.18
CA ILE A 12 2.42 -9.19 -26.52
C ILE A 12 1.50 -10.13 -25.73
N GLU A 13 1.25 -11.34 -26.20
CA GLU A 13 0.38 -12.30 -25.52
C GLU A 13 0.99 -12.77 -24.20
N GLU A 14 2.30 -13.08 -24.23
CA GLU A 14 3.05 -13.51 -23.07
C GLU A 14 3.19 -12.37 -22.04
N GLU A 15 3.51 -11.16 -22.49
CA GLU A 15 3.63 -9.98 -21.63
C GLU A 15 2.29 -9.64 -20.96
N MET A 16 1.19 -9.63 -21.73
CA MET A 16 -0.15 -9.35 -21.20
C MET A 16 -0.55 -10.35 -20.12
N LYS A 17 -0.29 -11.64 -20.34
CA LYS A 17 -0.61 -12.68 -19.36
C LYS A 17 0.20 -12.51 -18.08
N THR A 18 1.50 -12.21 -18.21
CA THR A 18 2.41 -12.03 -17.07
C THR A 18 2.03 -10.79 -16.26
N ALA A 19 1.90 -9.63 -16.91
CA ALA A 19 1.53 -8.38 -16.25
C ALA A 19 0.17 -8.47 -15.57
N TYR A 20 -0.80 -9.15 -16.20
CA TYR A 20 -2.12 -9.34 -15.61
C TYR A 20 -2.05 -10.19 -14.33
N ILE A 21 -1.32 -11.30 -14.35
CA ILE A 21 -1.18 -12.19 -13.19
C ILE A 21 -0.44 -11.47 -12.05
N ASP A 22 0.66 -10.77 -12.35
CA ASP A 22 1.45 -10.06 -11.35
C ASP A 22 0.64 -8.99 -10.63
N TYR A 23 -0.12 -8.17 -11.39
CA TYR A 23 -0.98 -7.17 -10.80
C TYR A 23 -2.13 -7.80 -10.01
N SER A 24 -2.78 -8.82 -10.57
CA SER A 24 -3.90 -9.50 -9.91
C SER A 24 -3.48 -10.11 -8.57
N MET A 25 -2.32 -10.78 -8.53
CA MET A 25 -1.80 -11.38 -7.32
C MET A 25 -1.42 -10.33 -6.28
N SER A 26 -0.80 -9.23 -6.70
CA SER A 26 -0.51 -8.08 -5.83
C SER A 26 -1.77 -7.51 -5.19
N VAL A 27 -2.86 -7.38 -5.95
CA VAL A 27 -4.16 -6.91 -5.44
C VAL A 27 -4.74 -7.91 -4.43
N ILE A 28 -4.78 -9.20 -4.76
CA ILE A 28 -5.37 -10.24 -3.89
C ILE A 28 -4.66 -10.30 -2.55
N VAL A 29 -3.33 -10.43 -2.56
CA VAL A 29 -2.53 -10.69 -1.36
C VAL A 29 -2.25 -9.43 -0.56
N SER A 30 -1.94 -8.32 -1.24
CA SER A 30 -1.36 -7.14 -0.58
C SER A 30 -2.28 -5.91 -0.58
N ARG A 31 -3.55 -6.05 -0.95
CA ARG A 31 -4.48 -4.91 -0.99
C ARG A 31 -5.91 -5.27 -0.58
N ALA A 32 -6.53 -6.23 -1.28
CA ALA A 32 -7.98 -6.42 -1.25
C ALA A 32 -8.46 -7.27 -0.08
N LEU A 33 -7.79 -8.39 0.19
CA LEU A 33 -8.21 -9.34 1.21
C LEU A 33 -7.47 -9.11 2.54
N PRO A 34 -8.15 -9.30 3.69
CA PRO A 34 -7.51 -9.28 4.99
C PRO A 34 -6.75 -10.58 5.27
N ASP A 35 -5.77 -10.50 6.19
CA ASP A 35 -5.13 -11.70 6.73
C ASP A 35 -6.06 -12.36 7.77
N VAL A 36 -6.14 -13.69 7.77
CA VAL A 36 -7.03 -14.45 8.67
C VAL A 36 -6.65 -14.32 10.15
N ARG A 37 -5.39 -14.03 10.46
CA ARG A 37 -4.88 -14.01 11.84
C ARG A 37 -5.34 -12.78 12.61
N ASP A 38 -5.45 -11.64 11.92
CA ASP A 38 -5.80 -10.36 12.53
C ASP A 38 -7.03 -9.69 11.89
N GLY A 39 -7.53 -10.21 10.77
CA GLY A 39 -8.65 -9.62 10.03
C GLY A 39 -8.32 -8.29 9.35
N LEU A 40 -7.04 -7.88 9.29
CA LEU A 40 -6.64 -6.57 8.79
C LEU A 40 -6.11 -6.62 7.36
N LYS A 41 -6.54 -5.65 6.56
CA LYS A 41 -5.89 -5.30 5.29
C LYS A 41 -4.56 -4.58 5.57
N PRO A 42 -3.60 -4.58 4.63
CA PRO A 42 -2.30 -3.94 4.83
C PRO A 42 -2.38 -2.46 5.21
N VAL A 43 -3.33 -1.69 4.67
CA VAL A 43 -3.51 -0.27 5.02
C VAL A 43 -3.90 -0.07 6.49
N HIS A 44 -4.83 -0.87 7.01
CA HIS A 44 -5.26 -0.79 8.42
C HIS A 44 -4.09 -1.07 9.36
N ARG A 45 -3.34 -2.14 9.09
CA ARG A 45 -2.17 -2.54 9.89
C ARG A 45 -1.10 -1.45 9.92
N ARG A 46 -0.82 -0.82 8.78
CA ARG A 46 0.14 0.29 8.68
C ARG A 46 -0.32 1.53 9.45
N VAL A 47 -1.61 1.87 9.39
CA VAL A 47 -2.18 2.99 10.17
C VAL A 47 -2.02 2.75 11.66
N LEU A 48 -2.47 1.60 12.16
CA LEU A 48 -2.36 1.25 13.59
C LEU A 48 -0.90 1.21 14.05
N TYR A 49 0.01 0.67 13.22
CA TYR A 49 1.43 0.64 13.54
C TYR A 49 2.08 2.04 13.52
N GLY A 50 1.69 2.92 12.60
CA GLY A 50 2.12 4.32 12.60
C GLY A 50 1.62 5.08 13.84
N MET A 51 0.37 4.84 14.26
CA MET A 51 -0.19 5.40 15.50
C MET A 51 0.55 4.90 16.74
N LEU A 52 0.96 3.63 16.76
CA LEU A 52 1.82 3.07 17.81
C LEU A 52 3.19 3.78 17.85
N GLY A 53 3.83 4.00 16.69
CA GLY A 53 5.09 4.75 16.59
C GLY A 53 4.97 6.20 17.09
N LEU A 54 3.79 6.81 16.94
CA LEU A 54 3.47 8.15 17.47
C LEU A 54 2.97 8.14 18.92
N SER A 55 2.92 6.98 19.58
CA SER A 55 2.43 6.80 20.95
C SER A 55 1.00 7.31 21.18
N LEU A 56 0.11 7.09 20.20
CA LEU A 56 -1.30 7.50 20.25
C LEU A 56 -2.18 6.44 20.94
N PHE A 57 -2.05 6.34 22.25
CA PHE A 57 -2.83 5.43 23.08
C PHE A 57 -4.12 6.08 23.62
N PRO A 58 -5.15 5.28 23.95
CA PRO A 58 -6.32 5.76 24.69
C PRO A 58 -5.89 6.48 25.97
N GLY A 59 -6.29 7.74 26.12
CA GLY A 59 -5.88 8.61 27.25
C GLY A 59 -4.80 9.64 26.93
N LYS A 60 -4.18 9.60 25.73
CA LYS A 60 -3.31 10.68 25.24
C LYS A 60 -4.14 11.75 24.50
N PRO A 61 -3.70 13.02 24.46
CA PRO A 61 -4.37 14.06 23.69
C PRO A 61 -4.42 13.74 22.19
N PHE A 62 -5.51 14.13 21.54
CA PHE A 62 -5.69 13.96 20.10
C PHE A 62 -4.59 14.66 19.29
N LYS A 63 -4.24 14.07 18.15
CA LYS A 63 -3.35 14.66 17.14
C LYS A 63 -4.10 14.83 15.83
N LYS A 64 -3.60 15.74 15.00
CA LYS A 64 -4.17 16.05 13.69
C LYS A 64 -4.04 14.82 12.79
N SER A 65 -5.10 14.46 12.09
CA SER A 65 -5.12 13.33 11.14
C SER A 65 -4.01 13.41 10.10
N ALA A 66 -3.74 14.60 9.57
CA ALA A 66 -2.65 14.85 8.62
C ALA A 66 -1.27 14.40 9.12
N ARG A 67 -1.02 14.48 10.45
CA ARG A 67 0.23 14.00 11.05
C ARG A 67 0.33 12.47 11.02
N ILE A 68 -0.78 11.78 11.28
CA ILE A 68 -0.84 10.31 11.25
C ILE A 68 -0.67 9.83 9.80
N VAL A 69 -1.39 10.45 8.86
CA VAL A 69 -1.27 10.14 7.43
C VAL A 69 0.16 10.36 6.94
N GLY A 70 0.78 11.51 7.26
CA GLY A 70 2.16 11.79 6.87
C GLY A 70 3.18 10.78 7.41
N GLU A 71 3.04 10.36 8.67
CA GLU A 71 3.89 9.32 9.27
C GLU A 71 3.76 7.97 8.53
N VAL A 72 2.53 7.56 8.23
CA VAL A 72 2.25 6.29 7.55
C VAL A 72 2.78 6.30 6.12
N LEU A 73 2.61 7.40 5.39
CA LEU A 73 3.13 7.56 4.02
C LEU A 73 4.65 7.55 3.98
N GLY A 74 5.30 8.29 4.89
CA GLY A 74 6.75 8.44 4.90
C GLY A 74 7.50 7.15 5.21
N LYS A 75 6.88 6.21 5.93
CA LYS A 75 7.56 5.02 6.44
C LYS A 75 6.99 3.69 5.96
N TYR A 76 5.69 3.60 5.72
CA TYR A 76 5.01 2.29 5.62
C TYR A 76 4.11 2.12 4.41
N HIS A 77 3.62 3.20 3.79
CA HIS A 77 2.58 3.14 2.75
C HIS A 77 2.95 4.01 1.52
N PRO A 78 3.58 3.43 0.48
CA PRO A 78 4.06 4.17 -0.69
C PRO A 78 2.95 4.43 -1.74
N HIS A 79 1.77 4.85 -1.29
CA HIS A 79 0.61 5.13 -2.16
C HIS A 79 -0.04 6.47 -1.74
N GLY A 80 -1.18 6.82 -2.34
CA GLY A 80 -1.84 8.10 -2.10
C GLY A 80 -2.30 8.30 -0.65
N ASP A 81 -2.23 9.54 -0.19
CA ASP A 81 -2.67 10.00 1.13
C ASP A 81 -4.17 9.75 1.37
N THR A 82 -5.00 9.97 0.35
CA THR A 82 -6.44 9.71 0.40
C THR A 82 -6.75 8.28 0.84
N SER A 83 -6.02 7.29 0.34
CA SER A 83 -6.26 5.88 0.68
C SER A 83 -6.00 5.56 2.15
N VAL A 84 -5.02 6.24 2.75
CA VAL A 84 -4.69 6.10 4.17
C VAL A 84 -5.70 6.84 5.03
N TYR A 85 -6.08 8.06 4.63
CA TYR A 85 -7.06 8.87 5.33
C TYR A 85 -8.44 8.20 5.34
N ASP A 86 -8.94 7.76 4.19
CA ASP A 86 -10.23 7.08 4.06
C ASP A 86 -10.29 5.77 4.86
N ALA A 87 -9.19 5.01 4.85
CA ALA A 87 -9.06 3.81 5.68
C ALA A 87 -9.12 4.14 7.17
N MET A 88 -8.43 5.20 7.61
CA MET A 88 -8.42 5.63 9.01
C MET A 88 -9.77 6.15 9.48
N VAL A 89 -10.52 6.85 8.62
CA VAL A 89 -11.87 7.37 8.95
C VAL A 89 -12.92 6.26 9.04
N ARG A 90 -12.74 5.14 8.33
CA ARG A 90 -13.70 4.02 8.29
C ARG A 90 -13.48 2.95 9.36
N MET A 91 -12.32 2.93 10.00
CA MET A 91 -12.02 2.06 11.16
C MET A 91 -12.66 2.61 12.42
#